data_AF-A0AAE4EEF6-F1
#
_entry.id   AF-A0AAE4EEF6-F1
#
_cell.length_a   1.000
_cell.length_b   1.000
_cell.length_c   1.000
_cell.angle_alpha   90.00
_cell.angle_beta   90.00
_cell.angle_gamma   90.00
#
_symmetry.space_group_name_H-M   'P 1'
#
loop_
_entity.id
_entity.type
_entity.pdbx_description
1 polymer ?
#
loop_
_entity_poly.entity_id
_entity_poly.type
_entity_poly.pdbx_seq_one_letter_code
_entity_poly.pdbx_strand_id
1 'polypeptide(L)'
;MRTLVVAFVALAATLTACSSGDEPSKTPSSSAAPKPAPSTNAAAAALDPCKLLPAEAVSKALFLDNLKAVPGPVRDNAANGGKARSCEYQNGGKAAGALAVTRYEGKTGKPAEMLAAIKKAKPGAQDVPGFPDGAVYYVDGQQAATLVSGELVGGTPVLVNYTGPAKMTPEQLAPLVKQALAAG
;
A
#
# COMPACT_ATOMS: atom_id res chain seq x y z
N MET A 1 -47.72 -0.09 22.39
CA MET A 1 -48.72 0.49 21.47
C MET A 1 -48.07 1.57 20.62
N ARG A 2 -48.38 1.59 19.32
CA ARG A 2 -48.34 2.70 18.33
C ARG A 2 -47.66 2.31 17.02
N THR A 3 -48.46 1.64 16.20
CA THR A 3 -48.33 1.52 14.76
C THR A 3 -48.37 2.91 14.11
N LEU A 4 -47.59 3.12 13.04
CA LEU A 4 -47.90 4.10 12.00
C LEU A 4 -47.62 3.45 10.64
N VAL A 5 -48.68 3.24 9.87
CA VAL A 5 -48.66 2.85 8.46
C VAL A 5 -49.32 4.00 7.70
N VAL A 6 -48.62 4.56 6.71
CA VAL A 6 -49.23 5.25 5.57
C VAL A 6 -48.39 4.92 4.33
N ALA A 7 -49.06 4.55 3.23
CA ALA A 7 -48.47 4.18 1.94
C ALA A 7 -48.79 5.24 0.86
N PHE A 8 -48.60 4.89 -0.42
CA PHE A 8 -48.90 5.67 -1.64
C PHE A 8 -47.87 6.76 -2.00
N VAL A 9 -47.64 7.14 -3.27
CA VAL A 9 -48.27 6.80 -4.58
C VAL A 9 -47.16 6.51 -5.62
N ALA A 10 -47.44 5.71 -6.67
CA ALA A 10 -46.57 5.55 -7.84
C ALA A 10 -46.89 6.58 -8.96
N LEU A 11 -45.88 7.01 -9.73
CA LEU A 11 -46.10 7.61 -11.05
C LEU A 11 -45.20 6.95 -12.10
N ALA A 12 -45.78 6.69 -13.27
CA ALA A 12 -45.11 6.09 -14.42
C ALA A 12 -45.22 7.01 -15.65
N ALA A 13 -44.25 6.85 -16.55
CA ALA A 13 -44.27 7.23 -17.97
C ALA A 13 -44.47 8.70 -18.37
N THR A 14 -43.48 9.22 -19.11
CA THR A 14 -43.71 9.81 -20.45
C THR A 14 -42.55 9.45 -21.37
N LEU A 15 -42.87 9.08 -22.62
CA LEU A 15 -41.90 8.83 -23.68
C LEU A 15 -41.49 10.14 -24.38
N THR A 16 -40.28 10.18 -24.94
CA THR A 16 -40.01 10.90 -26.19
C THR A 16 -39.12 10.05 -27.09
N ALA A 17 -39.71 9.48 -28.14
CA ALA A 17 -39.00 8.85 -29.25
C ALA A 17 -39.20 9.71 -30.51
N CYS A 18 -38.10 10.08 -31.16
CA CYS A 18 -37.94 10.73 -32.47
C CYS A 18 -36.42 10.70 -32.78
N SER A 19 -35.90 10.53 -33.99
CA SER A 19 -36.49 10.31 -35.32
C SER A 19 -35.44 9.62 -36.22
N SER A 20 -35.88 9.00 -37.34
CA SER A 20 -35.08 8.15 -38.25
C SER A 20 -33.98 8.86 -39.06
N GLY A 21 -33.07 8.09 -39.68
CA GLY A 21 -32.02 8.59 -40.58
C GLY A 21 -31.08 7.48 -41.09
N ASP A 22 -31.14 7.20 -42.40
CA ASP A 22 -30.67 5.94 -43.02
C ASP A 22 -30.11 6.20 -44.45
N GLU A 23 -29.18 5.46 -45.05
CA GLU A 23 -28.43 4.27 -44.58
C GLU A 23 -26.88 4.42 -44.67
N PRO A 24 -26.10 4.21 -45.77
CA PRO A 24 -24.70 3.77 -45.59
C PRO A 24 -23.57 4.61 -46.22
N SER A 25 -22.35 4.44 -45.70
CA SER A 25 -21.10 4.65 -46.46
C SER A 25 -19.96 3.76 -45.97
N LYS A 26 -19.22 3.19 -46.93
CA LYS A 26 -18.16 2.19 -46.73
C LYS A 26 -16.82 2.84 -46.38
N THR A 27 -16.16 2.37 -45.32
CA THR A 27 -14.70 2.26 -45.27
C THR A 27 -14.27 1.25 -44.20
N PRO A 28 -13.56 0.16 -44.54
CA PRO A 28 -12.96 -0.72 -43.54
C PRO A 28 -11.62 -0.14 -43.06
N SER A 29 -11.66 0.95 -42.29
CA SER A 29 -10.46 1.40 -41.56
C SER A 29 -10.19 0.46 -40.39
N SER A 30 -9.21 -0.42 -40.57
CA SER A 30 -8.64 -1.24 -39.50
C SER A 30 -7.82 -0.38 -38.53
N SER A 31 -8.51 0.44 -37.74
CA SER A 31 -7.95 1.04 -36.53
C SER A 31 -7.89 -0.05 -35.46
N ALA A 32 -6.66 -0.52 -35.18
CA ALA A 32 -6.42 -1.57 -34.20
C ALA A 32 -7.14 -1.29 -32.87
N ALA A 33 -7.76 -2.33 -32.30
CA ALA A 33 -8.33 -2.25 -30.97
C ALA A 33 -7.29 -1.70 -29.98
N PRO A 34 -7.66 -0.77 -29.08
CA PRO A 34 -6.72 -0.24 -28.09
C PRO A 34 -6.06 -1.41 -27.34
N LYS A 35 -4.72 -1.45 -27.33
CA LYS A 35 -3.99 -2.36 -26.45
C LYS A 35 -4.56 -2.20 -25.04
N PRO A 36 -4.85 -3.28 -24.30
CA PRO A 36 -5.23 -3.17 -22.91
C PRO A 36 -4.18 -2.33 -22.19
N ALA A 37 -4.59 -1.24 -21.55
CA ALA A 37 -3.71 -0.52 -20.64
C ALA A 37 -3.18 -1.54 -19.61
N PRO A 38 -1.87 -1.52 -19.27
CA PRO A 38 -1.33 -2.47 -18.32
C PRO A 38 -2.14 -2.39 -17.02
N SER A 39 -2.83 -3.48 -16.69
CA SER A 39 -3.77 -3.49 -15.57
C SER A 39 -3.04 -3.09 -14.30
N THR A 40 -3.56 -2.10 -13.56
CA THR A 40 -3.00 -1.59 -12.30
C THR A 40 -2.71 -2.70 -11.28
N ASN A 41 -3.45 -3.82 -11.36
CA ASN A 41 -3.23 -5.04 -10.60
C ASN A 41 -1.83 -5.66 -10.77
N ALA A 42 -1.17 -5.52 -11.93
CA ALA A 42 0.16 -6.09 -12.16
C ALA A 42 1.24 -5.37 -11.33
N ALA A 43 1.20 -4.03 -11.29
CA ALA A 43 2.06 -3.24 -10.42
C ALA A 43 1.72 -3.40 -8.92
N ALA A 44 0.44 -3.66 -8.59
CA ALA A 44 0.05 -4.00 -7.23
C ALA A 44 0.55 -5.38 -6.78
N ALA A 45 0.66 -6.35 -7.70
CA ALA A 45 1.19 -7.69 -7.44
C ALA A 45 2.74 -7.76 -7.40
N ALA A 46 3.42 -6.77 -7.99
CA ALA A 46 4.88 -6.63 -7.91
C ALA A 46 5.35 -6.30 -6.48
N LEU A 47 4.56 -5.55 -5.72
CA LEU A 47 4.87 -5.08 -4.37
C LEU A 47 4.35 -6.03 -3.27
N ASP A 48 4.54 -7.34 -3.44
CA ASP A 48 4.25 -8.37 -2.44
C ASP A 48 5.31 -8.34 -1.31
N PRO A 49 4.97 -7.92 -0.08
CA PRO A 49 5.97 -7.69 0.97
C PRO A 49 6.77 -8.94 1.35
N CYS A 50 6.19 -10.15 1.21
CA CYS A 50 6.92 -11.39 1.50
C CYS A 50 7.95 -11.75 0.42
N LYS A 51 7.85 -11.17 -0.78
CA LYS A 51 8.84 -11.31 -1.86
C LYS A 51 9.90 -10.21 -1.80
N LEU A 52 9.51 -8.98 -1.45
CA LEU A 52 10.42 -7.83 -1.31
C LEU A 52 11.46 -8.04 -0.21
N LEU A 53 11.08 -8.70 0.89
CA LEU A 53 11.97 -9.02 1.98
C LEU A 53 11.75 -10.48 2.44
N PRO A 54 12.50 -11.44 1.88
CA PRO A 54 12.32 -12.85 2.21
C PRO A 54 12.81 -13.18 3.63
N ALA A 55 12.30 -14.28 4.21
CA ALA A 55 12.57 -14.65 5.60
C ALA A 55 14.06 -14.84 5.90
N GLU A 56 14.83 -15.32 4.93
CA GLU A 56 16.27 -15.58 5.02
C GLU A 56 17.06 -14.26 5.19
N ALA A 57 16.61 -13.18 4.56
CA ALA A 57 17.22 -11.86 4.70
C ALA A 57 17.02 -11.29 6.10
N VAL A 58 15.79 -11.41 6.62
CA VAL A 58 15.45 -10.99 7.99
C VAL A 58 16.15 -11.86 9.04
N SER A 59 16.23 -13.18 8.81
CA SER A 59 16.97 -14.14 9.64
C SER A 59 18.42 -13.71 9.81
N LYS A 60 19.08 -13.40 8.68
CA LYS A 60 20.48 -12.95 8.65
C LYS A 60 20.69 -11.60 9.33
N ALA A 61 19.82 -10.63 9.08
CA ALA A 61 19.95 -9.28 9.65
C ALA A 61 19.68 -9.23 11.17
N LEU A 62 18.80 -10.10 11.67
CA LEU A 62 18.37 -10.12 13.07
C LEU A 62 19.04 -11.23 13.90
N PHE A 63 19.88 -12.07 13.28
CA PHE A 63 20.50 -13.25 13.90
C PHE A 63 19.46 -14.20 14.51
N LEU A 64 18.42 -14.51 13.72
CA LEU A 64 17.30 -15.37 14.11
C LEU A 64 17.20 -16.59 13.19
N ASP A 65 17.33 -17.79 13.77
CA ASP A 65 17.12 -19.04 13.02
C ASP A 65 15.63 -19.39 12.86
N ASN A 66 15.31 -20.15 11.81
CA ASN A 66 13.98 -20.74 11.56
C ASN A 66 12.81 -19.72 11.45
N LEU A 67 13.13 -18.51 11.01
CA LEU A 67 12.14 -17.47 10.73
C LEU A 67 11.22 -17.90 9.56
N LYS A 68 9.92 -17.63 9.66
CA LYS A 68 8.95 -17.85 8.58
C LYS A 68 8.33 -16.53 8.16
N ALA A 69 8.33 -16.26 6.86
CA ALA A 69 7.55 -15.20 6.25
C ALA A 69 6.11 -15.71 6.03
N VAL A 70 5.12 -14.97 6.53
CA VAL A 70 3.70 -15.30 6.42
C VAL A 70 2.95 -14.06 5.91
N PRO A 71 2.06 -14.16 4.90
CA PRO A 71 1.24 -13.02 4.49
C PRO A 71 0.45 -12.44 5.66
N GLY A 72 0.68 -11.16 5.93
CA GLY A 72 0.04 -10.42 7.01
C GLY A 72 -1.25 -9.72 6.58
N PRO A 73 -1.84 -8.89 7.46
CA PRO A 73 -3.06 -8.16 7.17
C PRO A 73 -3.07 -7.36 5.85
N VAL A 74 -4.20 -7.47 5.17
CA VAL A 74 -4.59 -6.71 3.98
C VAL A 74 -5.49 -5.55 4.42
N ARG A 75 -5.16 -4.30 4.03
CA ARG A 75 -5.99 -3.13 4.34
C ARG A 75 -6.12 -2.21 3.12
N ASP A 76 -7.25 -2.27 2.44
CA ASP A 76 -7.52 -1.46 1.24
C ASP A 76 -8.19 -0.11 1.52
N ASN A 77 -8.67 0.11 2.75
CA ASN A 77 -9.43 1.30 3.16
C ASN A 77 -8.86 1.92 4.44
N ALA A 78 -7.53 2.15 4.50
CA ALA A 78 -6.95 2.82 5.67
C ALA A 78 -7.38 4.31 5.72
N ALA A 79 -7.54 4.85 6.93
CA ALA A 79 -8.03 6.22 7.14
C ALA A 79 -7.14 7.32 6.53
N ASN A 80 -5.88 7.01 6.20
CA ASN A 80 -4.95 7.89 5.49
C ASN A 80 -5.05 7.79 3.95
N GLY A 81 -5.99 7.01 3.42
CA GLY A 81 -6.17 6.75 1.99
C GLY A 81 -5.16 5.78 1.38
N GLY A 82 -4.33 5.12 2.19
CA GLY A 82 -3.36 4.13 1.73
C GLY A 82 -3.94 2.71 1.64
N LYS A 83 -3.45 1.94 0.66
CA LYS A 83 -3.68 0.50 0.54
C LYS A 83 -2.45 -0.25 1.03
N ALA A 84 -2.56 -0.90 2.19
CA ALA A 84 -1.47 -1.64 2.81
C ALA A 84 -1.55 -3.15 2.53
N ARG A 85 -0.39 -3.74 2.30
CA ARG A 85 -0.11 -5.18 2.39
C ARG A 85 1.02 -5.38 3.39
N SER A 86 1.09 -6.54 4.01
CA SER A 86 2.18 -6.84 4.96
C SER A 86 2.65 -8.28 4.87
N CYS A 87 3.87 -8.51 5.35
CA CYS A 87 4.43 -9.82 5.63
C CYS A 87 4.85 -9.86 7.09
N GLU A 88 4.37 -10.84 7.84
CA GLU A 88 4.79 -11.10 9.21
C GLU A 88 5.96 -12.08 9.22
N TYR A 89 6.96 -11.78 10.04
CA TYR A 89 8.10 -12.66 10.28
C TYR A 89 7.91 -13.33 11.63
N GLN A 90 7.73 -14.64 11.63
CA GLN A 90 7.44 -15.42 12.82
C GLN A 90 8.59 -16.36 13.17
N ASN A 91 8.99 -16.39 14.45
CA ASN A 91 9.92 -17.38 15.00
C ASN A 91 9.20 -18.14 16.12
N GLY A 92 9.11 -19.47 16.00
CA GLY A 92 8.42 -20.31 17.00
C GLY A 92 6.96 -19.92 17.26
N GLY A 93 6.26 -19.38 16.24
CA GLY A 93 4.88 -18.89 16.37
C GLY A 93 4.73 -17.51 17.05
N LYS A 94 5.84 -16.79 17.31
CA LYS A 94 5.85 -15.41 17.82
C LYS A 94 6.32 -14.44 16.75
N ALA A 95 5.69 -13.28 16.65
CA ALA A 95 6.13 -12.22 15.75
C ALA A 95 7.51 -11.68 16.16
N ALA A 96 8.48 -11.80 15.25
CA ALA A 96 9.81 -11.19 15.33
C ALA A 96 9.86 -9.81 14.64
N GLY A 97 8.91 -9.56 13.73
CA GLY A 97 8.67 -8.26 13.10
C GLY A 97 7.70 -8.40 11.94
N ALA A 98 7.47 -7.31 11.21
CA ALA A 98 6.67 -7.29 9.99
C ALA A 98 7.18 -6.22 9.02
N LEU A 99 7.15 -6.54 7.72
CA LEU A 99 7.28 -5.55 6.65
C LEU A 99 5.85 -5.16 6.22
N ALA A 100 5.58 -3.86 6.09
CA ALA A 100 4.37 -3.37 5.46
C ALA A 100 4.73 -2.44 4.29
N VAL A 101 3.95 -2.57 3.20
CA VAL A 101 4.04 -1.72 2.02
C VAL A 101 2.68 -1.07 1.83
N THR A 102 2.65 0.26 1.85
CA THR A 102 1.43 1.07 1.72
C THR A 102 1.51 1.90 0.45
N ARG A 103 0.62 1.62 -0.50
CA ARG A 103 0.51 2.33 -1.78
C ARG A 103 -0.59 3.38 -1.71
N TYR A 104 -0.32 4.59 -2.21
CA TYR A 104 -1.25 5.71 -2.18
C TYR A 104 -1.77 6.01 -3.58
N GLU A 105 -2.63 5.13 -4.08
CA GLU A 105 -3.23 5.24 -5.41
C GLU A 105 -4.03 6.55 -5.56
N GLY A 106 -3.89 7.22 -6.70
CA GLY A 106 -4.54 8.52 -6.95
C GLY A 106 -3.99 9.69 -6.13
N LYS A 107 -2.88 9.51 -5.40
CA LYS A 107 -2.13 10.60 -4.75
C LYS A 107 -0.87 10.93 -5.56
N THR A 108 -0.47 12.20 -5.51
CA THR A 108 0.71 12.74 -6.21
C THR A 108 1.72 13.39 -5.24
N GLY A 109 1.53 13.24 -3.93
CA GLY A 109 2.44 13.79 -2.91
C GLY A 109 3.79 13.09 -2.91
N LYS A 110 4.87 13.82 -2.59
CA LYS A 110 6.22 13.25 -2.62
C LYS A 110 6.47 12.39 -1.38
N PRO A 111 7.21 11.27 -1.48
CA PRO A 111 7.50 10.42 -0.32
C PRO A 111 8.15 11.19 0.84
N ALA A 112 9.07 12.13 0.55
CA ALA A 112 9.67 13.01 1.56
C ALA A 112 8.65 13.87 2.33
N GLU A 113 7.60 14.38 1.68
CA GLU A 113 6.52 15.16 2.33
C GLU A 113 5.69 14.27 3.25
N MET A 114 5.45 13.02 2.84
CA MET A 114 4.72 12.02 3.63
C MET A 114 5.53 11.58 4.85
N LEU A 115 6.85 11.41 4.71
CA LEU A 115 7.77 11.12 5.80
C LEU A 115 7.85 12.28 6.81
N ALA A 116 7.92 13.53 6.33
CA ALA A 116 7.85 14.70 7.20
C ALA A 116 6.53 14.77 7.98
N ALA A 117 5.40 14.43 7.35
CA ALA A 117 4.10 14.33 8.02
C ALA A 117 4.07 13.21 9.08
N ILE A 118 4.66 12.05 8.81
CA ILE A 118 4.80 10.96 9.79
C ILE A 118 5.65 11.39 10.98
N LYS A 119 6.81 11.99 10.75
CA LYS A 119 7.68 12.51 11.81
C LYS A 119 6.94 13.51 12.71
N LYS A 120 6.18 14.44 12.12
CA LYS A 120 5.33 15.39 12.86
C LYS A 120 4.24 14.71 13.69
N ALA A 121 3.70 13.58 13.22
CA ALA A 121 2.63 12.83 13.88
C ALA A 121 3.13 11.79 14.91
N LYS A 122 4.44 11.55 15.01
CA LYS A 122 5.04 10.52 15.87
C LYS A 122 5.99 11.18 16.89
N PRO A 123 5.58 11.32 18.16
CA PRO A 123 6.46 11.84 19.21
C PRO A 123 7.76 11.04 19.31
N GLY A 124 8.90 11.74 19.44
CA GLY A 124 10.22 11.11 19.50
C GLY A 124 10.75 10.54 18.17
N ALA A 125 10.07 10.80 17.05
CA ALA A 125 10.53 10.37 15.74
C ALA A 125 11.79 11.12 15.26
N GLN A 126 12.75 10.39 14.71
CA GLN A 126 14.04 10.90 14.23
C GLN A 126 14.26 10.54 12.76
N ASP A 127 15.03 11.37 12.05
CA ASP A 127 15.43 11.07 10.67
C ASP A 127 16.50 9.98 10.68
N VAL A 128 16.51 9.12 9.64
CA VAL A 128 17.55 8.12 9.42
C VAL A 128 18.27 8.42 8.10
N PRO A 129 19.60 8.60 8.10
CA PRO A 129 20.34 9.01 6.90
C PRO A 129 20.53 7.86 5.89
N GLY A 130 20.88 8.23 4.66
CA GLY A 130 21.21 7.28 3.60
C GLY A 130 20.01 6.61 2.92
N PHE A 131 18.87 7.30 2.87
CA PHE A 131 17.70 6.98 2.05
C PHE A 131 17.43 8.18 1.10
N PRO A 132 17.17 8.00 -0.21
CA PRO A 132 17.05 9.11 -1.16
C PRO A 132 15.94 10.11 -0.83
N ASP A 133 14.73 9.62 -0.57
CA ASP A 133 13.57 10.42 -0.15
C ASP A 133 13.51 10.63 1.38
N GLY A 134 14.56 10.19 2.10
CA GLY A 134 14.63 10.16 3.57
C GLY A 134 14.01 8.92 4.20
N ALA A 135 14.13 8.84 5.52
CA ALA A 135 13.50 7.80 6.35
C ALA A 135 13.28 8.33 7.76
N VAL A 136 12.29 7.77 8.46
CA VAL A 136 11.90 8.16 9.82
C VAL A 136 11.85 6.92 10.69
N TYR A 137 12.55 6.96 11.82
CA TYR A 137 12.47 5.95 12.88
C TYR A 137 11.65 6.49 14.06
N TYR A 138 10.81 5.63 14.64
CA TYR A 138 10.10 5.91 15.90
C TYR A 138 9.80 4.62 16.65
N VAL A 139 9.58 4.72 17.97
CA VAL A 139 8.94 3.66 18.76
C VAL A 139 7.51 4.11 19.05
N ASP A 140 6.53 3.27 18.75
CA ASP A 140 5.12 3.61 18.98
C ASP A 140 4.61 3.27 20.39
N GLY A 141 3.37 3.67 20.68
CA GLY A 141 2.71 3.40 21.95
C GLY A 141 2.41 1.93 22.24
N GLN A 142 2.64 1.02 21.29
CA GLN A 142 2.57 -0.44 21.49
C GLN A 142 3.96 -1.07 21.72
N GLN A 143 4.99 -0.23 21.93
CA GLN A 143 6.39 -0.66 22.08
C GLN A 143 6.91 -1.42 20.85
N ALA A 144 6.52 -0.98 19.66
CA ALA A 144 7.08 -1.45 18.40
C ALA A 144 8.03 -0.38 17.81
N ALA A 145 9.28 -0.76 17.59
CA ALA A 145 10.25 0.05 16.85
C ALA A 145 9.93 -0.06 15.35
N THR A 146 9.74 1.09 14.69
CA THR A 146 9.40 1.16 13.27
C THR A 146 10.35 2.10 12.56
N LEU A 147 10.91 1.64 11.44
CA LEU A 147 11.57 2.49 10.45
C LEU A 147 10.69 2.51 9.19
N VAL A 148 10.35 3.71 8.72
CA VAL A 148 9.61 3.93 7.48
C VAL A 148 10.44 4.78 6.51
N SER A 149 10.41 4.40 5.24
CA SER A 149 10.90 5.18 4.11
C SER A 149 9.87 5.08 2.98
N GLY A 150 10.17 5.62 1.81
CA GLY A 150 9.26 5.55 0.66
C GLY A 150 9.90 6.02 -0.62
N GLU A 151 9.19 5.81 -1.71
CA GLU A 151 9.63 6.10 -3.08
C GLU A 151 8.42 6.28 -4.03
N LEU A 152 8.68 6.58 -5.31
CA LEU A 152 7.67 6.66 -6.36
C LEU A 152 7.75 5.45 -7.30
N VAL A 153 6.94 4.41 -7.05
CA VAL A 153 6.85 3.25 -7.95
C VAL A 153 5.84 3.54 -9.06
N GLY A 154 6.33 3.74 -10.29
CA GLY A 154 5.49 4.08 -11.45
C GLY A 154 4.68 5.37 -11.27
N GLY A 155 5.23 6.35 -10.53
CA GLY A 155 4.54 7.59 -10.17
C GLY A 155 3.51 7.47 -9.03
N THR A 156 3.29 6.27 -8.48
CA THR A 156 2.48 6.08 -7.26
C THR A 156 3.36 6.22 -6.02
N PRO A 157 3.00 7.05 -5.03
CA PRO A 157 3.73 7.10 -3.76
C PRO A 157 3.56 5.79 -2.99
N VAL A 158 4.69 5.20 -2.60
CA VAL A 158 4.77 3.98 -1.82
C VAL A 158 5.55 4.28 -0.55
N LEU A 159 5.01 3.87 0.61
CA LEU A 159 5.74 3.83 1.86
C LEU A 159 6.05 2.37 2.21
N VAL A 160 7.30 2.12 2.58
CA VAL A 160 7.80 0.82 3.04
C VAL A 160 8.24 0.99 4.48
N ASN A 161 7.66 0.21 5.40
CA ASN A 161 8.07 0.22 6.80
C ASN A 161 8.35 -1.18 7.31
N TYR A 162 9.43 -1.32 8.08
CA TYR A 162 9.66 -2.50 8.90
C TYR A 162 9.39 -2.15 10.36
N THR A 163 8.63 -3.00 11.03
CA THR A 163 8.24 -2.87 12.44
C THR A 163 8.71 -4.10 13.22
N GLY A 164 9.30 -3.91 14.39
CA GLY A 164 9.80 -4.98 15.25
C GLY A 164 9.80 -4.58 16.75
N PRO A 165 10.36 -5.41 17.64
CA PRO A 165 10.49 -5.12 19.06
C PRO A 165 11.12 -3.75 19.35
N ALA A 166 10.62 -3.01 20.35
CA ALA A 166 11.12 -1.67 20.77
C ALA A 166 12.64 -1.53 20.95
N LYS A 167 13.35 -2.64 21.21
CA LYS A 167 14.81 -2.65 21.37
C LYS A 167 15.61 -2.60 20.05
N MET A 168 14.95 -2.70 18.89
CA MET A 168 15.62 -2.62 17.59
C MET A 168 16.00 -1.19 17.26
N THR A 169 17.25 -0.98 16.85
CA THR A 169 17.78 0.37 16.53
C THR A 169 17.57 0.73 15.05
N PRO A 170 17.68 2.02 14.66
CA PRO A 170 17.63 2.42 13.24
C PRO A 170 18.63 1.67 12.38
N GLU A 171 19.84 1.38 12.90
CA GLU A 171 20.92 0.70 12.20
C GLU A 171 20.61 -0.77 11.93
N GLN A 172 19.79 -1.40 12.78
CA GLN A 172 19.30 -2.77 12.59
C GLN A 172 18.12 -2.83 11.60
N LEU A 173 17.26 -1.80 11.60
CA LEU A 173 16.10 -1.74 10.72
C LEU A 173 16.42 -1.20 9.31
N ALA A 174 17.40 -0.32 9.17
CA ALA A 174 17.70 0.33 7.89
C ALA A 174 18.10 -0.64 6.77
N PRO A 175 18.93 -1.69 6.99
CA PRO A 175 19.25 -2.68 5.96
C PRO A 175 18.00 -3.40 5.42
N LEU A 176 17.05 -3.72 6.31
CA LEU A 176 15.80 -4.41 5.95
C LEU A 176 14.92 -3.56 5.04
N VAL A 177 14.73 -2.28 5.39
CA VAL A 177 13.91 -1.35 4.58
C VAL A 177 14.63 -1.00 3.27
N LYS A 178 15.96 -0.83 3.27
CA LYS A 178 16.72 -0.62 2.02
C LYS A 178 16.62 -1.80 1.06
N GLN A 179 16.69 -3.04 1.57
CA GLN A 179 16.52 -4.23 0.75
C GLN A 179 15.10 -4.31 0.18
N ALA A 180 14.08 -4.01 0.97
CA ALA A 180 12.69 -4.03 0.51
C ALA A 180 12.39 -2.98 -0.57
N LEU A 181 12.95 -1.76 -0.45
CA LEU A 181 12.88 -0.72 -1.49
C LEU A 181 13.65 -1.16 -2.76
N ALA A 182 14.86 -1.69 -2.62
CA ALA A 182 15.67 -2.12 -3.76
C ALA A 182 15.10 -3.33 -4.55
N ALA A 183 14.01 -3.95 -4.06
CA ALA A 183 13.30 -5.03 -4.70
C ALA A 183 11.93 -4.62 -5.31
N GLY A 184 11.50 -3.37 -5.12
CA GLY A 184 10.21 -2.82 -5.54
C GLY A 184 10.17 -2.23 -6.95
#